data_AF-A0A9E0NJ19-F1
#
_entry.id   AF-A0A9E0NJ19-F1
#
_cell.length_a   1.000
_cell.length_b   1.000
_cell.length_c   1.000
_cell.angle_alpha   90.00
_cell.angle_beta   90.00
_cell.angle_gamma   90.00
#
_symmetry.space_group_name_H-M   'P 1'
#
loop_
_entity.id
_entity.type
_entity.pdbx_description
1 polymer ?
#
loop_
_entity_poly.entity_id
_entity_poly.type
_entity_poly.pdbx_seq_one_letter_code
_entity_poly.pdbx_strand_id
1 'polypeptide(L)'
;MDRPTTHCLAKFCVDQSHCFEAQDWLHLDSIDPKSVALAARYLSMTSWYGHEEILADIADRIEPSRCNDSACLCREAEQIGFDLPYFSYTVRLGLTQTRRQTQNLWNPILAAACL
;
A
#
# COMPACT_ATOMS: atom_id res chain seq x y z
N MET A 1 -13.10 10.31 -2.82
CA MET A 1 -12.45 10.17 -1.49
C MET A 1 -11.78 11.49 -1.12
N ASP A 2 -11.65 11.83 0.16
CA ASP A 2 -10.90 13.02 0.58
C ASP A 2 -9.41 12.70 0.79
N ARG A 3 -8.58 13.74 0.72
CA ARG A 3 -7.11 13.61 0.83
C ARG A 3 -6.64 13.01 2.17
N PRO A 4 -7.26 13.31 3.33
CA PRO A 4 -6.95 12.65 4.59
C PRO A 4 -7.13 11.13 4.53
N THR A 5 -8.24 10.63 3.99
CA THR A 5 -8.46 9.17 3.95
C THR A 5 -7.48 8.48 2.99
N THR A 6 -7.15 9.11 1.86
CA THR A 6 -6.08 8.61 0.97
C THR A 6 -4.71 8.57 1.67
N HIS A 7 -4.42 9.56 2.51
CA HIS A 7 -3.19 9.57 3.31
C HIS A 7 -3.17 8.47 4.38
N CYS A 8 -4.28 8.25 5.09
CA CYS A 8 -4.42 7.14 6.05
C CYS A 8 -4.21 5.78 5.38
N LEU A 9 -4.80 5.56 4.19
CA LEU A 9 -4.60 4.34 3.44
C LEU A 9 -3.14 4.18 2.97
N ALA A 10 -2.52 5.26 2.46
CA ALA A 10 -1.12 5.22 2.07
C ALA A 10 -0.20 4.89 3.25
N LYS A 11 -0.47 5.44 4.44
CA LYS A 11 0.25 5.12 5.67
C LYS A 11 0.08 3.64 6.04
N PHE A 12 -1.16 3.12 6.00
CA PHE A 12 -1.43 1.71 6.24
C PHE A 12 -0.62 0.81 5.28
N CYS A 13 -0.59 1.11 3.99
CA CYS A 13 0.21 0.35 3.02
C CYS A 13 1.72 0.39 3.32
N VAL A 14 2.23 1.54 3.76
CA VAL A 14 3.65 1.67 4.16
C VAL A 14 3.94 0.82 5.41
N ASP A 15 3.05 0.82 6.41
CA ASP A 15 3.21 0.00 7.61
C ASP A 15 3.20 -1.51 7.25
N GLN A 16 2.30 -1.92 6.34
CA GLN A 16 2.20 -3.29 5.80
C GLN A 16 3.40 -3.74 4.95
N SER A 17 4.25 -2.80 4.49
CA SER A 17 5.47 -3.17 3.75
C SER A 17 6.55 -3.84 4.62
N HIS A 18 6.44 -3.72 5.96
CA HIS A 18 7.37 -4.31 6.92
C HIS A 18 6.85 -5.59 7.55
N CYS A 19 5.54 -5.64 7.81
CA CYS A 19 4.85 -6.77 8.41
C CYS A 19 3.55 -6.95 7.65
N PHE A 20 3.62 -7.68 6.54
CA PHE A 20 2.46 -7.91 5.69
C PHE A 20 1.49 -8.90 6.35
N GLU A 21 0.28 -8.44 6.64
CA GLU A 21 -0.79 -9.21 7.26
C GLU A 21 -2.05 -9.10 6.41
N ALA A 22 -2.30 -10.11 5.57
CA ALA A 22 -3.43 -10.11 4.62
C ALA A 22 -4.79 -9.87 5.29
N GLN A 23 -4.95 -10.31 6.54
CA GLN A 23 -6.19 -10.19 7.29
C GLN A 23 -6.50 -8.74 7.68
N ASP A 24 -5.48 -7.89 7.84
CA ASP A 24 -5.67 -6.48 8.19
C ASP A 24 -6.34 -5.70 7.05
N TRP A 25 -6.06 -6.09 5.80
CA TRP A 25 -6.69 -5.50 4.62
C TRP A 25 -8.20 -5.78 4.56
N LEU A 26 -8.59 -6.97 4.99
CA LEU A 26 -9.99 -7.42 4.98
C LEU A 26 -10.81 -6.83 6.13
N HIS A 27 -10.16 -6.32 7.18
CA HIS A 27 -10.80 -5.73 8.36
C HIS A 27 -10.58 -4.21 8.46
N LEU A 28 -10.22 -3.54 7.38
CA LEU A 28 -9.97 -2.10 7.37
C LEU A 28 -11.29 -1.31 7.31
N ASP A 29 -12.11 -1.44 8.34
CA ASP A 29 -13.50 -0.94 8.39
C ASP A 29 -13.62 0.59 8.36
N SER A 30 -12.54 1.31 8.69
CA SER A 30 -12.53 2.77 8.72
C SER A 30 -12.41 3.43 7.34
N ILE A 31 -12.14 2.64 6.28
CA ILE A 31 -11.92 3.12 4.92
C ILE A 31 -12.91 2.43 3.99
N ASP A 32 -13.44 3.19 3.02
CA ASP A 32 -14.32 2.65 1.99
C ASP A 32 -13.70 1.41 1.31
N PRO A 33 -14.39 0.25 1.29
CA PRO A 33 -13.85 -1.00 0.77
C PRO A 33 -13.37 -0.92 -0.68
N LYS A 34 -14.03 -0.12 -1.54
CA LYS A 34 -13.60 0.05 -2.94
C LYS A 34 -12.26 0.75 -3.04
N SER A 35 -12.04 1.73 -2.18
CA SER A 35 -10.75 2.43 -2.08
C SER A 35 -9.64 1.47 -1.60
N VAL A 36 -9.93 0.56 -0.68
CA VAL A 36 -8.99 -0.47 -0.21
C VAL A 36 -8.67 -1.47 -1.34
N ALA A 37 -9.70 -1.97 -2.03
CA ALA A 37 -9.53 -2.87 -3.17
C ALA A 37 -8.69 -2.24 -4.29
N LEU A 38 -8.95 -0.96 -4.61
CA LEU A 38 -8.22 -0.23 -5.64
C LEU A 38 -6.74 -0.02 -5.26
N ALA A 39 -6.46 0.27 -3.98
CA ALA A 39 -5.10 0.34 -3.47
C ALA A 39 -4.39 -1.03 -3.54
N ALA A 40 -5.04 -2.10 -3.09
CA ALA A 40 -4.48 -3.45 -3.15
C ALA A 40 -4.16 -3.87 -4.60
N ARG A 41 -5.07 -3.61 -5.54
CA ARG A 41 -4.89 -3.88 -6.97
C ARG A 41 -3.79 -3.03 -7.59
N TYR A 42 -3.70 -1.75 -7.21
CA TYR A 42 -2.58 -0.92 -7.66
C TYR A 42 -1.24 -1.51 -7.20
N LEU A 43 -1.15 -1.92 -5.94
CA LEU A 43 0.10 -2.41 -5.37
C LEU A 43 0.52 -3.76 -5.97
N SER A 44 -0.43 -4.67 -6.24
CA SER A 44 -0.13 -5.94 -6.92
C SER A 44 0.52 -5.74 -8.29
N MET A 45 0.20 -4.64 -8.99
CA MET A 45 0.78 -4.30 -10.28
C MET A 45 2.16 -3.63 -10.20
N THR A 46 2.62 -3.22 -9.02
CA THR A 46 3.85 -2.40 -8.86
C THR A 46 5.06 -3.16 -8.33
N SER A 47 5.01 -4.49 -8.36
CA SER A 47 5.99 -5.39 -7.75
C SER A 47 6.23 -5.07 -6.26
N TRP A 48 5.17 -5.22 -5.47
CA TRP A 48 5.16 -4.87 -4.05
C TRP A 48 5.76 -6.00 -3.18
N TYR A 49 7.08 -5.98 -3.02
CA TYR A 49 7.84 -6.79 -2.06
C TYR A 49 7.55 -8.31 -2.08
N GLY A 50 7.07 -8.87 -3.20
CA GLY A 50 6.76 -10.30 -3.32
C GLY A 50 5.35 -10.71 -2.88
N HIS A 51 4.46 -9.74 -2.63
CA HIS A 51 3.07 -9.98 -2.22
C HIS A 51 2.06 -9.69 -3.33
N GLU A 52 2.48 -9.68 -4.58
CA GLU A 52 1.67 -9.27 -5.71
C GLU A 52 0.42 -10.15 -5.89
N GLU A 53 0.59 -11.47 -5.85
CA GLU A 53 -0.53 -12.42 -5.98
C GLU A 53 -1.52 -12.30 -4.82
N ILE A 54 -1.02 -12.18 -3.58
CA ILE A 54 -1.87 -12.06 -2.39
C ILE A 54 -2.65 -10.74 -2.41
N LEU A 55 -2.03 -9.65 -2.85
CA LEU A 55 -2.69 -8.35 -3.00
C LEU A 55 -3.76 -8.36 -4.10
N ALA A 56 -3.52 -9.07 -5.21
CA ALA A 56 -4.54 -9.28 -6.24
C ALA A 56 -5.72 -10.08 -5.67
N ASP A 57 -5.46 -11.16 -4.95
CA ASP A 57 -6.50 -11.97 -4.29
C ASP A 57 -7.29 -11.16 -3.26
N ILE A 58 -6.63 -10.32 -2.45
CA ILE A 58 -7.28 -9.41 -1.49
C ILE A 58 -8.19 -8.44 -2.23
N ALA A 59 -7.69 -7.80 -3.29
CA ALA A 59 -8.49 -6.84 -4.08
C ALA A 59 -9.76 -7.50 -4.63
N ASP A 60 -9.64 -8.72 -5.17
CA ASP A 60 -10.76 -9.46 -5.74
C ASP A 60 -11.73 -10.02 -4.70
N ARG A 61 -11.25 -10.32 -3.48
CA ARG A 61 -12.13 -10.68 -2.35
C ARG A 61 -12.95 -9.50 -1.84
N ILE A 62 -12.36 -8.31 -1.82
CA ILE A 62 -13.04 -7.09 -1.34
C ILE A 62 -14.02 -6.59 -2.41
N GLU A 63 -13.55 -6.38 -3.63
CA GLU A 63 -14.36 -5.93 -4.76
C GLU A 63 -13.93 -6.70 -6.02
N PRO A 64 -14.68 -7.75 -6.41
CA PRO A 64 -14.39 -8.53 -7.61
C PRO A 64 -14.42 -7.62 -8.84
N SER A 65 -13.26 -7.41 -9.45
CA SER A 65 -13.16 -6.58 -10.63
C SER A 65 -13.12 -7.41 -11.89
N ARG A 66 -13.61 -6.80 -12.97
CA ARG A 66 -13.47 -7.33 -14.33
C ARG A 66 -12.24 -6.75 -15.05
N CYS A 67 -11.40 -6.01 -14.32
CA CYS A 67 -10.37 -5.17 -14.88
C CYS A 67 -9.00 -5.42 -14.29
N ASN A 68 -8.06 -5.71 -15.20
CA ASN A 68 -6.74 -6.24 -14.87
C ASN A 68 -5.61 -5.35 -15.43
N ASP A 69 -5.95 -4.20 -16.02
CA ASP A 69 -5.00 -3.27 -16.63
C ASP A 69 -5.01 -1.89 -15.96
N SER A 70 -3.93 -1.13 -16.21
CA SER A 70 -3.70 0.17 -15.60
C SER A 70 -4.69 1.23 -16.07
N ALA A 71 -5.14 1.17 -17.33
CA ALA A 71 -6.09 2.12 -17.88
C ALA A 71 -7.48 1.99 -17.24
N CYS A 72 -7.88 0.77 -16.90
CA CYS A 72 -9.11 0.53 -16.19
C CYS A 72 -9.02 0.94 -14.72
N LEU A 73 -7.90 0.64 -14.07
CA LEU A 73 -7.67 1.05 -12.68
C LEU A 73 -7.69 2.58 -12.53
N CYS A 74 -7.13 3.33 -13.50
CA CYS A 74 -7.25 4.80 -13.52
C CYS A 74 -8.70 5.27 -13.64
N ARG A 75 -9.50 4.65 -14.54
CA ARG A 75 -10.92 5.00 -14.70
C ARG A 75 -11.73 4.69 -13.44
N GLU A 76 -11.48 3.56 -12.80
CA GLU A 76 -12.12 3.18 -11.54
C GLU A 76 -11.78 4.18 -10.43
N ALA A 77 -10.50 4.59 -10.34
CA ALA A 77 -10.05 5.59 -9.38
C ALA A 77 -10.76 6.94 -9.59
N GLU A 78 -10.88 7.40 -10.83
CA GLU A 78 -11.62 8.61 -11.17
C GLU A 78 -13.10 8.54 -10.75
N GLN A 79 -13.75 7.40 -10.98
CA GLN A 79 -15.17 7.20 -10.65
C GLN A 79 -15.46 7.30 -9.15
N ILE A 80 -14.55 6.83 -8.29
CA ILE A 80 -14.70 6.90 -6.83
C ILE A 80 -14.00 8.14 -6.22
N GLY A 81 -13.40 8.98 -7.06
CA GLY A 81 -12.63 10.15 -6.66
C GLY A 81 -11.41 9.78 -5.81
N PHE A 82 -10.75 8.68 -6.12
CA PHE A 82 -9.50 8.25 -5.49
C PHE A 82 -8.32 8.91 -6.22
N ASP A 83 -7.57 9.76 -5.52
CA ASP A 83 -6.38 10.43 -6.08
C ASP A 83 -5.21 9.45 -6.16
N LEU A 84 -5.23 8.62 -7.20
CA LEU A 84 -4.22 7.59 -7.44
C LEU A 84 -2.80 8.16 -7.59
N PRO A 85 -2.57 9.28 -8.32
CA PRO A 85 -1.25 9.91 -8.35
C PRO A 85 -0.73 10.31 -6.97
N TYR A 86 -1.57 10.93 -6.12
CA TYR A 86 -1.18 11.33 -4.76
C TYR A 86 -0.93 10.12 -3.87
N PHE A 87 -1.79 9.10 -3.92
CA PHE A 87 -1.58 7.83 -3.21
C PHE A 87 -0.23 7.20 -3.59
N SER A 88 -0.02 7.02 -4.89
CA SER A 88 1.18 6.44 -5.48
C SER A 88 2.46 7.18 -5.07
N TYR A 89 2.42 8.51 -5.08
CA TYR A 89 3.52 9.36 -4.59
C TYR A 89 3.78 9.14 -3.08
N THR A 90 2.73 9.19 -2.27
CA THR A 90 2.81 9.11 -0.80
C THR A 90 3.37 7.77 -0.35
N VAL A 91 2.89 6.68 -0.96
CA VAL A 91 3.35 5.32 -0.70
C VAL A 91 4.84 5.17 -1.03
N ARG A 92 5.28 5.59 -2.24
CA ARG A 92 6.69 5.51 -2.63
C ARG A 92 7.60 6.35 -1.73
N LEU A 93 7.14 7.53 -1.33
CA LEU A 93 7.87 8.40 -0.41
C LEU A 93 8.05 7.71 0.95
N GLY A 94 6.97 7.15 1.51
CA GLY A 94 7.00 6.44 2.79
C GLY A 94 7.95 5.24 2.76
N LEU A 95 7.87 4.39 1.73
CA LEU A 95 8.81 3.27 1.56
C LEU A 95 10.27 3.70 1.51
N THR A 96 10.56 4.80 0.81
CA THR A 96 11.92 5.34 0.69
C THR A 96 12.44 5.82 2.04
N GLN A 97 11.57 6.41 2.87
CA GLN A 97 11.92 6.86 4.21
C GLN A 97 12.19 5.68 5.15
N THR A 98 11.35 4.64 5.12
CA THR A 98 11.54 3.52 6.05
C THR A 98 12.76 2.68 5.69
N ARG A 99 13.09 2.52 4.39
CA ARG A 99 14.34 1.87 3.97
C ARG A 99 15.58 2.56 4.55
N ARG A 100 15.58 3.90 4.63
CA ARG A 100 16.69 4.66 5.24
C ARG A 100 16.78 4.45 6.74
N GLN A 101 15.65 4.30 7.43
CA GLN A 101 15.65 4.04 8.88
C GLN A 101 16.16 2.64 9.23
N THR A 102 15.77 1.60 8.47
CA THR A 102 16.30 0.24 8.68
C THR A 102 17.80 0.17 8.38
N GLN A 103 18.30 0.92 7.38
CA GLN A 103 19.73 1.00 7.08
C GLN A 103 20.53 1.77 8.15
N ASN A 104 19.96 2.79 8.78
CA ASN A 104 20.62 3.55 9.84
C ASN A 104 20.69 2.79 11.19
N LEU A 105 19.81 1.80 11.42
CA LEU A 105 19.89 0.91 12.59
C LEU A 105 21.01 -0.14 12.45
N TRP A 106 21.47 -0.42 11.24
CA TRP A 106 22.66 -1.22 10.95
C TRP A 106 23.91 -0.35 10.81
N ASN A 107 24.11 0.60 11.72
CA ASN A 107 25.37 1.33 11.80
C ASN A 107 26.34 0.54 12.70
N PRO A 108 27.41 -0.09 12.16
CA PRO A 108 28.32 -0.94 12.95
C PRO A 108 29.05 -0.19 14.06
N ILE A 109 28.99 1.15 14.09
CA ILE A 109 29.58 2.00 15.13
C ILE A 109 28.85 1.86 16.48
N LEU A 110 27.54 1.53 16.49
CA LEU A 110 26.80 1.32 17.76
C LEU A 110 26.86 -0.12 18.28
N ALA A 111 27.30 -1.09 17.47
CA ALA A 111 27.45 -2.49 17.90
C ALA A 111 28.69 -2.73 18.79
N ALA A 112 29.62 -1.76 18.88
CA ALA A 112 30.85 -1.88 19.65
C ALA A 112 30.72 -1.44 21.12
N ALA A 113 29.55 -0.98 21.58
CA ALA A 113 29.37 -0.48 22.94
C ALA A 113 28.88 -1.52 23.96
N CYS A 114 28.79 -2.81 23.58
CA CYS A 114 28.30 -3.89 24.44
C CYS A 114 29.31 -5.03 24.66
N LEU A 115 30.63 -4.76 24.62
CA LEU A 115 31.66 -5.70 25.06
C LEU A 115 32.46 -5.15 26.25
#